data_AF-A0A950PTM9-F1
#
_entry.id   AF-A0A950PTM9-F1
#
_cell.length_a   1.000
_cell.length_b   1.000
_cell.length_c   1.000
_cell.angle_alpha   90.00
_cell.angle_beta   90.00
_cell.angle_gamma   90.00
#
_symmetry.space_group_name_H-M   'P 1'
#
loop_
_entity.id
_entity.type
_entity.pdbx_description
1 polymer ?
#
loop_
_entity_poly.entity_id
_entity_poly.type
_entity_poly.pdbx_seq_one_letter_code
_entity_poly.pdbx_strand_id
1 'polypeptide(L)'
;VAEHALYLCAGVTLWLPVLAPAPLRPLPYPARLLYLLVALPQGALVSMAIFSARLPLYPHYVEAQGSVAAALQDQHAAAAVMWIAGGLVLFVALLATLGTWARRELTAECAVAVTRRCGVWSPGEFRRARSSRTR
;
A
#
# COMPACT_ATOMS: atom_id res chain seq x y z
N VAL A 1 16.07 -3.72 -23.21
CA VAL A 1 16.65 -3.58 -21.84
C VAL A 1 16.27 -2.25 -21.18
N ALA A 2 16.42 -1.10 -21.87
CA ALA A 2 16.04 0.20 -21.31
C ALA A 2 14.55 0.29 -20.90
N GLU A 3 13.61 -0.22 -21.71
CA GLU A 3 12.19 -0.20 -21.35
C GLU A 3 11.90 -1.03 -20.09
N HIS A 4 12.57 -2.18 -19.96
CA HIS A 4 12.41 -3.05 -18.81
C HIS A 4 12.92 -2.38 -17.52
N ALA A 5 14.04 -1.66 -17.62
CA ALA A 5 14.56 -0.85 -16.52
C ALA A 5 13.58 0.27 -16.14
N LEU A 6 12.97 0.94 -17.12
CA LEU A 6 11.97 1.99 -16.87
C LEU A 6 10.73 1.44 -16.15
N TYR A 7 10.20 0.29 -16.58
CA TYR A 7 9.06 -0.35 -15.91
C TYR A 7 9.41 -0.75 -14.47
N LEU A 8 10.60 -1.30 -14.27
CA LEU A 8 11.07 -1.65 -12.94
C LEU A 8 11.22 -0.41 -12.04
N CYS A 9 11.87 0.65 -12.54
CA CYS A 9 12.05 1.91 -11.82
C CYS A 9 10.71 2.57 -11.47
N ALA A 10 9.75 2.58 -12.40
CA ALA A 10 8.41 3.10 -12.14
C ALA A 10 7.69 2.30 -11.06
N GLY A 11 7.75 0.96 -11.12
CA GLY A 11 7.19 0.09 -10.09
C GLY A 11 7.84 0.29 -8.72
N VAL A 12 9.17 0.38 -8.66
CA VAL A 12 9.89 0.64 -7.41
C VAL A 12 9.49 2.01 -6.84
N THR A 13 9.41 3.04 -7.68
CA THR A 13 9.04 4.40 -7.25
C THR A 13 7.61 4.46 -6.71
N LEU A 14 6.68 3.70 -7.30
CA LEU A 14 5.32 3.55 -6.80
C LEU A 14 5.29 2.96 -5.37
N TRP A 15 6.08 1.93 -5.11
CA TRP A 15 6.07 1.24 -3.82
C TRP A 15 6.94 1.89 -2.75
N LEU A 16 7.92 2.70 -3.16
CA LEU A 16 8.89 3.35 -2.27
C LEU A 16 8.25 4.14 -1.11
N PRO A 17 7.27 5.04 -1.30
CA PRO A 17 6.68 5.80 -0.19
C PRO A 17 5.88 4.93 0.79
N VAL A 18 5.37 3.77 0.35
CA VAL A 18 4.55 2.86 1.16
C VAL A 18 5.43 1.97 2.02
N LEU A 19 6.45 1.36 1.41
CA LEU A 19 7.36 0.41 2.07
C LEU A 19 8.51 1.11 2.80
N ALA A 20 9.04 2.19 2.22
CA ALA A 20 10.28 2.90 2.55
C ALA A 20 11.29 2.06 3.38
N PRO A 21 12.09 1.22 2.71
CA PRO A 21 13.13 0.45 3.39
C PRO A 21 14.20 1.39 3.99
N ALA A 22 14.82 0.96 5.08
CA ALA A 22 15.88 1.74 5.74
C ALA A 22 17.00 2.09 4.72
N PRO A 23 17.56 3.31 4.74
CA PRO A 23 17.42 4.38 5.74
C PRO A 23 16.24 5.35 5.50
N LEU A 24 15.39 5.10 4.49
CA LEU A 24 14.28 6.00 4.17
C LEU A 24 13.22 5.94 5.28
N ARG A 25 12.67 7.10 5.63
CA ARG A 25 11.56 7.18 6.57
C ARG A 25 10.25 7.00 5.81
N PRO A 26 9.42 6.01 6.16
CA PRO A 26 8.17 5.82 5.48
C PRO A 26 7.17 6.92 5.88
N LEU A 27 6.23 7.24 4.98
CA LEU A 27 5.25 8.30 5.21
C LEU A 27 4.46 8.08 6.52
N PRO A 28 3.88 9.12 7.13
CA PRO A 28 2.90 8.91 8.19
C PRO A 28 1.70 8.11 7.65
N TYR A 29 1.09 7.28 8.51
CA TYR A 29 0.03 6.35 8.09
C TYR A 29 -1.11 7.01 7.31
N PRO A 30 -1.66 8.17 7.73
CA PRO A 30 -2.71 8.86 6.96
C PRO A 30 -2.26 9.22 5.54
N ALA A 31 -1.01 9.66 5.37
CA ALA A 31 -0.49 10.02 4.06
C ALA A 31 -0.25 8.78 3.17
N ARG A 32 0.14 7.63 3.75
CA ARG A 32 0.21 6.37 2.99
C ARG A 32 -1.16 5.90 2.52
N LEU A 33 -2.18 6.01 3.37
CA LEU A 33 -3.55 5.66 3.00
C LEU A 33 -4.06 6.56 1.88
N LEU A 34 -3.83 7.88 1.98
CA LEU A 34 -4.19 8.81 0.92
C LEU A 34 -3.45 8.50 -0.39
N TYR A 35 -2.15 8.22 -0.31
CA TYR A 35 -1.35 7.83 -1.47
C TYR A 35 -1.91 6.59 -2.17
N LEU A 36 -2.19 5.52 -1.42
CA LEU A 36 -2.78 4.29 -1.95
C LEU A 36 -4.20 4.52 -2.49
N LEU A 37 -4.98 5.38 -1.84
CA LEU A 37 -6.33 5.75 -2.28
C LEU A 37 -6.30 6.50 -3.62
N VAL A 38 -5.29 7.33 -3.86
CA VAL A 38 -5.09 8.04 -5.15
C VAL A 38 -4.52 7.11 -6.22
N ALA A 39 -3.66 6.16 -5.85
CA ALA A 39 -3.09 5.19 -6.78
C ALA A 39 -4.15 4.25 -7.40
N LEU A 40 -5.21 3.92 -6.64
CA LEU A 40 -6.32 3.09 -7.12
C LEU A 40 -7.03 3.67 -8.37
N PRO A 41 -7.62 4.88 -8.34
CA PRO A 41 -8.26 5.47 -9.51
C PRO A 41 -7.25 5.79 -10.61
N GLN A 42 -6.00 6.14 -10.30
CA GLN A 42 -4.96 6.32 -11.31
C GLN A 42 -4.78 5.06 -12.17
N GLY A 43 -4.60 3.89 -11.56
CA GLY A 43 -4.45 2.63 -12.30
C GLY A 43 -5.71 2.25 -13.09
N ALA A 44 -6.89 2.51 -12.54
CA ALA A 44 -8.16 2.29 -13.22
C ALA A 44 -8.32 3.19 -14.45
N LEU A 45 -7.95 4.47 -14.35
CA LEU A 45 -8.02 5.41 -15.48
C LEU A 45 -7.10 5.00 -16.63
N VAL A 46 -5.88 4.56 -16.33
CA VAL A 46 -4.95 4.05 -17.36
C VAL A 46 -5.53 2.79 -18.01
N SER A 47 -6.08 1.87 -17.22
CA SER A 47 -6.72 0.64 -17.74
C SER A 47 -7.90 0.99 -18.65
N MET A 48 -8.75 1.93 -18.25
CA MET A 48 -9.91 2.38 -19.02
C MET A 48 -9.48 3.07 -20.33
N ALA A 49 -8.40 3.86 -20.30
CA ALA A 49 -7.85 4.47 -21.51
C ALA A 49 -7.38 3.40 -22.52
N ILE A 50 -6.70 2.34 -22.07
CA ILE A 50 -6.26 1.24 -22.95
C ILE A 50 -7.47 0.43 -23.45
N PHE A 51 -8.42 0.15 -22.57
CA PHE A 51 -9.62 -0.63 -22.89
C PHE A 51 -10.54 0.10 -23.89
N SER A 52 -10.64 1.42 -23.79
CA SER A 52 -11.49 2.23 -24.69
C SER A 52 -10.92 2.41 -26.10
N ALA A 53 -9.66 2.02 -26.35
CA ALA A 53 -9.04 2.11 -27.66
C ALA A 53 -9.76 1.21 -28.68
N ARG A 54 -10.00 1.75 -29.88
CA ARG A 54 -10.67 1.05 -30.99
C ARG A 54 -9.70 0.40 -31.98
N LEU A 55 -8.42 0.72 -31.86
CA LEU A 55 -7.32 0.21 -32.67
C LEU A 55 -6.22 -0.28 -31.72
N PRO A 56 -5.48 -1.35 -32.08
CA PRO A 56 -4.32 -1.78 -31.31
C PRO A 56 -3.32 -0.63 -31.16
N LEU A 57 -2.94 -0.33 -29.92
CA LEU A 57 -2.01 0.78 -29.62
C LEU A 57 -0.58 0.48 -30.12
N TYR A 58 -0.26 -0.79 -30.31
CA TYR A 58 1.05 -1.28 -30.72
C TYR A 58 0.91 -2.13 -31.98
N PRO A 59 1.26 -1.60 -33.16
CA PRO A 59 1.11 -2.29 -34.45
C PRO A 59 1.85 -3.63 -34.52
N HIS A 60 2.97 -3.77 -33.81
CA HIS A 60 3.75 -5.00 -33.76
C HIS A 60 2.95 -6.21 -33.26
N TYR A 61 1.97 -6.01 -32.35
CA TYR A 61 1.12 -7.09 -31.87
C TYR A 61 0.11 -7.57 -32.92
N VAL A 62 -0.18 -6.78 -33.96
CA VAL A 62 -1.04 -7.21 -35.07
C VAL A 62 -0.35 -8.32 -35.86
N GLU A 63 0.97 -8.18 -36.09
CA GLU A 63 1.78 -9.19 -36.77
C GLU A 63 1.90 -10.46 -35.91
N ALA A 64 2.12 -10.30 -34.60
CA ALA A 64 2.25 -11.42 -33.68
C ALA A 64 0.94 -12.22 -33.47
N GLN A 65 -0.20 -11.53 -33.41
CA GLN A 65 -1.53 -12.13 -33.20
C GLN A 65 -2.22 -12.51 -34.53
N GLY A 66 -1.63 -12.16 -35.68
CA GLY A 66 -2.12 -12.49 -37.02
C GLY A 66 -3.35 -11.72 -37.50
N SER A 67 -3.97 -10.88 -36.65
CA SER A 67 -5.06 -9.99 -37.06
C SER A 67 -5.25 -8.81 -36.11
N VAL A 68 -5.84 -7.73 -36.63
CA VAL A 68 -6.20 -6.54 -35.84
C VAL A 68 -7.22 -6.89 -34.76
N ALA A 69 -8.19 -7.74 -35.08
CA ALA A 69 -9.24 -8.15 -34.15
C ALA A 69 -8.66 -8.95 -32.96
N ALA A 70 -7.76 -9.90 -33.23
CA ALA A 70 -7.11 -10.68 -32.19
C ALA A 70 -6.21 -9.80 -31.29
N ALA A 71 -5.41 -8.91 -31.88
CA ALA A 71 -4.58 -7.97 -31.12
C ALA A 71 -5.41 -7.00 -30.26
N LEU A 72 -6.56 -6.56 -30.76
CA LEU A 72 -7.46 -5.68 -29.99
C LEU A 72 -8.11 -6.42 -28.81
N GLN A 73 -8.55 -7.66 -29.03
CA GLN A 73 -9.12 -8.50 -27.96
C GLN A 73 -8.08 -8.79 -26.86
N ASP A 74 -6.85 -9.13 -27.25
CA ASP A 74 -5.74 -9.35 -26.31
C ASP A 74 -5.44 -8.07 -25.49
N GLN A 75 -5.41 -6.90 -26.14
CA GLN A 75 -5.23 -5.62 -25.46
C GLN A 75 -6.36 -5.32 -24.44
N HIS A 76 -7.61 -5.57 -24.81
CA HIS A 76 -8.76 -5.38 -23.92
C HIS A 76 -8.70 -6.34 -22.72
N ALA A 77 -8.31 -7.59 -22.96
CA ALA A 77 -8.08 -8.56 -21.88
C ALA A 77 -6.94 -8.11 -20.97
N ALA A 78 -5.82 -7.66 -21.51
CA ALA A 78 -4.69 -7.13 -20.75
C ALA A 78 -5.08 -5.91 -19.90
N ALA A 79 -5.88 -5.00 -20.44
CA ALA A 79 -6.41 -3.85 -19.70
C ALA A 79 -7.34 -4.27 -18.56
N ALA A 80 -8.22 -5.25 -18.78
CA ALA A 80 -9.09 -5.80 -17.75
C ALA A 80 -8.28 -6.50 -16.63
N VAL A 81 -7.28 -7.29 -17.00
CA VAL A 81 -6.35 -7.93 -16.04
C VAL A 81 -5.60 -6.88 -15.24
N MET A 82 -5.06 -5.85 -15.88
CA MET A 82 -4.34 -4.76 -15.21
C MET A 82 -5.24 -4.04 -14.19
N TRP A 83 -6.50 -3.77 -14.55
CA TRP A 83 -7.44 -3.13 -13.64
C TRP A 83 -7.74 -4.00 -12.42
N ILE A 84 -8.13 -5.25 -12.63
CA ILE A 84 -8.57 -6.14 -11.55
C ILE A 84 -7.39 -6.56 -10.67
N ALA A 85 -6.32 -7.08 -11.27
CA ALA A 85 -5.16 -7.56 -10.53
C ALA A 85 -4.41 -6.40 -9.86
N GLY A 86 -4.18 -5.29 -10.57
CA GLY A 86 -3.53 -4.11 -10.02
C GLY A 86 -4.35 -3.47 -8.91
N GLY A 87 -5.66 -3.36 -9.11
CA GLY A 87 -6.60 -2.87 -8.10
C GLY A 87 -6.62 -3.75 -6.85
N LEU A 88 -6.63 -5.07 -7.00
CA LEU A 88 -6.60 -6.02 -5.89
C LEU A 88 -5.32 -5.86 -5.05
N VAL A 89 -4.14 -5.76 -5.70
CA VAL A 89 -2.86 -5.58 -5.00
C VAL A 89 -2.85 -4.29 -4.19
N LEU A 90 -3.29 -3.17 -4.78
CA LEU A 90 -3.36 -1.88 -4.09
C LEU A 90 -4.38 -1.90 -2.95
N PHE A 91 -5.52 -2.57 -3.15
CA PHE A 91 -6.56 -2.71 -2.13
C PHE A 91 -6.07 -3.53 -0.93
N VAL A 92 -5.38 -4.65 -1.16
CA VAL A 92 -4.76 -5.45 -0.10
C VAL A 92 -3.71 -4.63 0.65
N ALA A 93 -2.89 -3.86 -0.06
CA ALA A 93 -1.90 -2.98 0.57
C ALA A 93 -2.57 -1.87 1.42
N LEU A 94 -3.70 -1.32 0.97
CA LEU A 94 -4.49 -0.34 1.70
C LEU A 94 -5.03 -0.93 3.01
N LEU A 95 -5.66 -2.11 2.94
CA LEU A 95 -6.18 -2.82 4.12
C LEU A 95 -5.06 -3.21 5.09
N ALA A 96 -3.94 -3.70 4.57
CA ALA A 96 -2.78 -4.04 5.39
C ALA A 96 -2.23 -2.80 6.11
N THR A 97 -2.09 -1.68 5.40
CA THR A 97 -1.63 -0.41 5.97
C THR A 97 -2.59 0.08 7.05
N LEU A 98 -3.89 0.09 6.77
CA LEU A 98 -4.93 0.46 7.73
C LEU A 98 -4.89 -0.42 8.98
N GLY A 99 -4.81 -1.74 8.80
CA GLY A 99 -4.72 -2.69 9.91
C GLY A 99 -3.44 -2.54 10.74
N THR A 100 -2.30 -2.25 10.11
CA THR A 100 -1.06 -1.95 10.85
C THR A 100 -1.15 -0.65 11.63
N TRP A 101 -1.82 0.37 11.10
CA TRP A 101 -2.03 1.63 11.79
C TRP A 101 -2.95 1.46 13.00
N ALA A 102 -4.12 0.84 12.81
CA ALA A 102 -5.07 0.59 13.89
C ALA A 102 -4.45 -0.21 15.06
N ARG A 103 -3.66 -1.25 14.76
CA ARG A 103 -2.94 -2.02 15.80
C ARG A 103 -1.97 -1.16 16.61
N ARG A 104 -1.30 -0.19 15.98
CA ARG A 104 -0.37 0.72 16.67
C ARG A 104 -1.10 1.69 17.58
N GLU A 105 -2.24 2.21 17.16
CA GLU A 105 -3.04 3.12 17.99
C GLU A 105 -3.58 2.42 19.23
N LEU A 106 -4.14 1.21 19.08
CA LEU A 106 -4.61 0.41 20.22
C LEU A 106 -3.48 0.09 21.22
N THR A 107 -2.29 -0.22 20.71
CA THR A 107 -1.12 -0.50 21.57
C THR A 107 -0.67 0.77 22.30
N ALA A 108 -0.69 1.93 21.62
CA ALA A 108 -0.37 3.21 22.22
C ALA A 108 -1.38 3.62 23.31
N GLU A 109 -2.67 3.43 23.06
CA GLU A 109 -3.74 3.67 24.04
C GLU A 109 -3.58 2.79 25.28
N CYS A 110 -3.29 1.49 25.10
CA CYS A 110 -3.06 0.56 26.20
C CYS A 110 -1.83 0.96 27.03
N ALA A 111 -0.73 1.34 26.38
CA ALA A 111 0.48 1.82 27.07
C ALA A 111 0.22 3.10 27.88
N VAL A 112 -0.54 4.05 27.33
CA VAL A 112 -0.94 5.28 28.03
C VAL A 112 -1.87 4.96 29.20
N ALA A 113 -2.83 4.05 29.04
CA ALA A 113 -3.75 3.62 30.09
C ALA A 113 -3.02 2.94 31.27
N VAL A 114 -2.05 2.06 30.97
CA VAL A 114 -1.20 1.42 31.99
C VAL A 114 -0.39 2.47 32.75
N THR A 115 0.23 3.41 32.04
CA THR A 115 1.03 4.49 32.65
C THR A 115 0.17 5.37 33.57
N ARG A 116 -1.06 5.71 33.16
CA ARG A 116 -2.02 6.45 34.00
C ARG A 116 -2.47 5.66 35.22
N ARG A 117 -2.77 4.36 35.06
CA ARG A 117 -3.28 3.50 36.13
C ARG A 117 -2.21 3.14 37.17
N CYS A 118 -0.96 2.92 36.75
CA CYS A 118 0.14 2.70 37.69
C CYS A 118 0.51 3.98 38.46
N GLY A 119 0.05 5.14 37.99
CA GLY A 119 0.58 6.43 38.43
C GLY A 119 2.06 6.54 38.08
N VAL A 120 2.57 7.76 37.97
CA VAL A 120 4.03 7.96 38.05
C VAL A 120 4.39 7.74 39.53
N TRP A 121 4.53 6.49 39.94
CA TRP A 121 4.92 6.16 41.31
C TRP A 121 6.32 6.71 41.56
N SER A 122 6.43 7.64 42.51
CA SER A 122 7.72 8.09 43.00
C SER A 122 8.46 6.89 43.60
N PRO A 123 9.80 6.76 43.42
CA PRO A 123 10.57 5.66 44.03
C PRO A 123 10.35 5.50 45.55
N GLY A 124 9.94 6.57 46.23
CA GLY A 124 9.62 6.57 47.67
C GLY A 124 8.25 5.97 48.01
N GLU A 125 7.31 6.00 47.09
CA GLU A 125 6.00 5.36 47.24
C GLU A 125 6.16 3.84 47.02
N PHE A 126 6.98 3.43 46.03
CA PHE A 126 7.30 2.01 45.72
C PHE A 126 7.70 1.18 46.94
N ARG A 127 8.50 1.78 47.81
CA ARG A 127 8.93 1.14 49.06
C ARG A 127 7.79 0.98 50.07
N ARG A 128 6.86 1.93 50.16
CA ARG A 128 5.78 1.95 51.16
C ARG A 128 4.66 0.94 50.89
N ALA A 129 4.21 0.76 49.65
CA ALA A 129 3.20 -0.28 49.37
C ALA A 129 3.76 -1.71 49.40
N ARG A 130 5.08 -1.89 49.21
CA ARG A 130 5.69 -3.21 49.32
C ARG A 130 5.80 -3.67 50.79
N SER A 131 6.06 -2.75 51.73
CA SER A 131 6.15 -3.09 53.16
C SER A 131 4.81 -3.36 53.84
N SER A 132 3.70 -2.82 53.32
CA SER A 132 2.35 -3.06 53.85
C SER A 132 1.74 -4.39 53.41
N ARG A 133 2.34 -5.07 52.42
CA ARG A 133 1.85 -6.36 51.89
C ARG A 133 2.55 -7.57 52.52
N THR A 134 3.57 -7.34 53.35
CA THR A 134 4.39 -8.38 54.01
C THR A 134 4.15 -8.46 55.53
N ARG A 135 3.08 -7.84 56.03
CA ARG A 135 2.50 -8.09 57.37
C ARG A 135 1.13 -8.73 57.17
#